data_AF-A0AAW1ENJ3-F1
#
_entry.id   AF-A0AAW1ENJ3-F1
#
_cell.length_a   1.000
_cell.length_b   1.000
_cell.length_c   1.000
_cell.angle_alpha   90.00
_cell.angle_beta   90.00
_cell.angle_gamma   90.00
#
_symmetry.space_group_name_H-M   'P 1'
#
loop_
_entity.id
_entity.type
_entity.pdbx_description
1 polymer ?
#
loop_
_entity_poly.entity_id
_entity_poly.type
_entity_poly.pdbx_seq_one_letter_code
_entity_poly.pdbx_strand_id
1 'polypeptide(L)'
;MAERYDCTECTKSLYGQKYILKDDKPFCVKCFEDLFSTNCEVCQKLISCTSKDLSYKDRHWHGDCFLCFKCDRSLVDRPFATKDDMPLCIECYSSAYSSKCHACLETIMPGSKKMENKGNSWHENCFTCNCCQQLIGSRSFIQKDANNYCLACYEKQFAMQCIHCKKPITTGGVNYRDQPWHKECFVCLGCKQQLSGQRFTSRDDFAYCLDCFCNLFAKKCVSCTTPISGLGGSKYISFEQRQWHKDCFNCKKCCVSLVGRGFLTCKEDILCPDCVKDV
;
A
#
# COMPACT_ATOMS: atom_id res chain seq x y z
N MET A 1 -12.89 73.15 -39.34
CA MET A 1 -13.02 73.14 -37.87
C MET A 1 -11.81 72.40 -37.35
N ALA A 2 -10.94 73.02 -36.56
CA ALA A 2 -9.79 72.34 -36.00
C ALA A 2 -10.26 71.42 -34.87
N GLU A 3 -10.08 70.11 -35.02
CA GLU A 3 -10.31 69.15 -33.93
C GLU A 3 -9.40 69.53 -32.76
N ARG A 4 -9.99 69.78 -31.59
CA ARG A 4 -9.23 70.15 -30.40
C ARG A 4 -8.51 68.90 -29.87
N TYR A 5 -7.22 68.84 -30.15
CA TYR A 5 -6.31 67.78 -29.70
C TYR A 5 -5.68 68.18 -28.34
N ASP A 6 -6.51 68.24 -27.31
CA ASP A 6 -6.14 68.65 -25.97
C ASP A 6 -6.16 67.45 -25.00
N CYS A 7 -5.33 67.49 -23.96
CA CYS A 7 -5.33 66.48 -22.90
C CYS A 7 -6.71 66.43 -22.21
N THR A 8 -7.25 65.23 -22.05
CA THR A 8 -8.57 65.01 -21.42
C THR A 8 -8.64 65.53 -19.99
N GLU A 9 -7.53 65.51 -19.25
CA GLU A 9 -7.49 65.92 -17.83
C GLU A 9 -7.08 67.37 -17.62
N CYS A 10 -5.94 67.78 -18.18
CA CYS A 10 -5.39 69.11 -17.92
C CYS A 10 -5.68 70.12 -19.03
N THR A 11 -6.43 69.71 -20.07
CA THR A 11 -6.86 70.54 -21.21
C THR A 11 -5.73 71.25 -21.98
N LYS A 12 -4.48 70.88 -21.72
CA LYS A 12 -3.30 71.37 -22.45
C LYS A 12 -3.26 70.80 -23.86
N SER A 13 -2.91 71.64 -24.83
CA SER A 13 -2.71 71.21 -26.20
C SER A 13 -1.64 70.13 -26.32
N LEU A 14 -1.96 69.05 -27.03
CA LEU A 14 -1.08 67.92 -27.30
C LEU A 14 -0.38 68.03 -28.66
N TYR A 15 -0.59 69.13 -29.39
CA TYR A 15 0.00 69.34 -30.70
C TYR A 15 1.53 69.34 -30.62
N GLY A 16 2.17 68.40 -31.33
CA GLY A 16 3.63 68.22 -31.29
C GLY A 16 4.19 67.67 -29.97
N GLN A 17 3.34 67.28 -29.02
CA GLN A 17 3.73 66.69 -27.75
C GLN A 17 3.51 65.17 -27.79
N LYS A 18 4.27 64.42 -26.98
CA LYS A 18 3.95 62.99 -26.77
C LYS A 18 2.66 62.88 -25.95
N TYR A 19 1.76 62.02 -26.40
CA TYR A 19 0.48 61.74 -25.74
C TYR A 19 0.16 60.25 -25.80
N ILE A 20 -0.76 59.81 -24.94
CA ILE A 20 -1.19 58.42 -24.83
C ILE A 20 -2.70 58.38 -24.97
N LEU A 21 -3.20 57.48 -25.80
CA LEU A 21 -4.62 57.23 -25.97
C LEU A 21 -5.04 56.08 -25.05
N LYS A 22 -6.08 56.31 -24.24
CA LYS A 22 -6.74 55.27 -23.45
C LYS A 22 -8.24 55.41 -23.61
N ASP A 23 -8.89 54.33 -24.04
CA ASP A 23 -10.33 54.32 -24.37
C ASP A 23 -10.71 55.46 -25.34
N ASP A 24 -9.90 55.64 -26.40
CA ASP A 24 -10.01 56.70 -27.43
C ASP A 24 -9.88 58.15 -26.91
N LYS A 25 -9.52 58.34 -25.64
CA LYS A 25 -9.29 59.65 -25.03
C LYS A 25 -7.80 59.99 -24.96
N PRO A 26 -7.37 61.18 -25.42
CA PRO A 26 -5.96 61.57 -25.38
C PRO A 26 -5.57 62.15 -24.02
N PHE A 27 -4.46 61.67 -23.46
CA PHE A 27 -3.85 62.16 -22.23
C PHE A 27 -2.41 62.61 -22.52
N CYS A 28 -1.96 63.72 -21.93
CA CYS A 28 -0.53 64.01 -21.90
C CYS A 28 0.18 62.97 -21.03
N VAL A 29 1.46 62.68 -21.30
CA VAL A 29 2.24 61.68 -20.56
C VAL A 29 2.15 61.91 -19.05
N LYS A 30 2.24 63.16 -18.59
CA LYS A 30 2.15 63.50 -17.18
C LYS A 30 0.80 63.13 -16.55
N CYS A 31 -0.32 63.52 -17.17
CA CYS A 31 -1.64 63.18 -16.66
C CYS A 31 -1.93 61.69 -16.73
N PHE A 32 -1.42 61.00 -17.76
CA PHE A 32 -1.53 59.56 -17.86
C PHE A 32 -0.75 58.86 -16.74
N GLU A 33 0.47 59.32 -16.45
CA GLU A 33 1.27 58.83 -15.33
C GLU A 33 0.58 59.11 -14.00
N ASP A 34 0.11 60.33 -13.75
CA ASP A 34 -0.56 60.69 -12.49
C ASP A 34 -1.84 59.85 -12.23
N LEU A 35 -2.56 59.43 -13.28
CA LEU A 35 -3.81 58.68 -13.15
C LEU A 35 -3.66 57.16 -13.18
N PHE A 36 -2.64 56.65 -13.89
CA PHE A 36 -2.58 55.23 -14.26
C PHE A 36 -1.21 54.58 -14.04
N SER A 37 -0.20 55.32 -13.57
CA SER A 37 1.10 54.72 -13.29
C SER A 37 1.04 53.81 -12.07
N THR A 38 1.94 52.84 -12.05
CA THR A 38 2.15 51.94 -10.92
C THR A 38 3.54 52.16 -10.34
N ASN A 39 3.69 51.99 -9.03
CA ASN A 39 4.98 52.10 -8.36
C ASN A 39 5.76 50.79 -8.49
N CYS A 40 7.06 50.90 -8.70
CA CYS A 40 7.96 49.77 -8.65
C CYS A 40 8.11 49.27 -7.22
N GLU A 41 7.93 47.97 -7.02
CA GLU A 41 7.99 47.31 -5.70
C GLU A 41 9.33 47.54 -4.98
N VAL A 42 10.43 47.64 -5.74
CA VAL A 42 11.78 47.73 -5.18
C VAL A 42 12.18 49.16 -4.89
N CYS A 43 12.06 50.06 -5.86
CA CYS A 43 12.55 51.43 -5.72
C CYS A 43 11.46 52.46 -5.37
N GLN A 44 10.19 52.04 -5.36
CA GLN A 44 9.00 52.86 -5.07
C GLN A 44 8.78 54.04 -6.05
N LYS A 45 9.60 54.15 -7.09
CA LYS A 45 9.43 55.14 -8.17
C LYS A 45 8.38 54.68 -9.16
N LEU A 46 7.72 55.65 -9.80
CA LEU A 46 6.76 55.38 -10.87
C LEU A 46 7.41 54.62 -12.02
N ILE A 47 6.72 53.59 -12.51
CA ILE A 47 7.04 52.94 -13.77
C ILE A 47 6.37 53.78 -14.84
N SER A 48 7.19 54.47 -15.63
CA SER A 48 6.67 55.29 -16.73
C SER A 48 5.90 54.38 -17.69
N CYS A 49 4.76 54.86 -18.17
CA CYS A 49 4.00 54.25 -19.25
C CYS A 49 4.80 54.04 -20.54
N THR A 50 5.97 54.66 -20.65
CA THR A 50 6.90 54.50 -21.78
C THR A 50 7.97 53.43 -21.55
N SER A 51 8.12 52.89 -20.34
CA SER A 51 9.05 51.80 -20.02
C SER A 51 8.34 50.45 -19.90
N LYS A 52 9.09 49.34 -20.09
CA LYS A 52 8.55 47.98 -19.96
C LYS A 52 8.15 47.75 -18.50
N ASP A 53 6.85 47.71 -18.25
CA ASP A 53 6.26 47.30 -16.98
C ASP A 53 6.26 45.77 -16.90
N LEU A 54 7.01 45.23 -15.94
CA LEU A 54 7.03 43.82 -15.64
C LEU A 54 6.12 43.58 -14.45
N SER A 55 5.08 42.77 -14.63
CA SER A 55 4.10 42.50 -13.57
C SER A 55 3.92 41.01 -13.27
N TYR A 56 3.69 40.71 -12.00
CA TYR A 56 3.39 39.36 -11.50
C TYR A 56 2.62 39.45 -10.17
N LYS A 57 1.46 38.78 -10.07
CA LYS A 57 0.57 38.81 -8.89
C LYS A 57 0.33 40.24 -8.37
N ASP A 58 -0.09 41.13 -9.27
CA ASP A 58 -0.43 42.53 -8.98
C ASP A 58 0.73 43.39 -8.43
N ARG A 59 1.97 42.89 -8.55
CA ARG A 59 3.19 43.64 -8.25
C ARG A 59 3.91 44.00 -9.53
N HIS A 60 4.60 45.14 -9.52
CA HIS A 60 5.19 45.74 -10.70
C HIS A 60 6.66 46.12 -10.46
N TRP A 61 7.49 45.96 -11.48
CA TRP A 61 8.93 46.25 -11.44
C TRP A 61 9.39 46.95 -12.71
N HIS A 62 10.37 47.84 -12.58
CA HIS A 62 11.19 48.22 -13.73
C HIS A 62 12.00 47.02 -14.22
N GLY A 63 12.36 47.00 -15.51
CA GLY A 63 13.26 45.98 -16.08
C GLY A 63 14.56 45.79 -15.27
N ASP A 64 15.16 46.90 -14.83
CA ASP A 64 16.39 46.88 -14.02
C ASP A 64 16.15 46.52 -12.55
N CYS A 65 14.90 46.62 -12.07
CA CYS A 65 14.52 46.27 -10.70
C CYS A 65 14.01 44.84 -10.57
N PHE A 66 13.73 44.15 -11.68
CA PHE A 66 13.27 42.77 -11.68
C PHE A 66 14.45 41.79 -11.57
N LEU A 67 15.02 41.73 -10.37
CA LEU A 67 16.24 40.98 -10.05
C LEU A 67 15.95 39.83 -9.09
N CYS A 68 16.80 38.79 -9.11
CA CYS A 68 16.78 37.73 -8.12
C CYS A 68 17.17 38.27 -6.74
N PHE A 69 16.31 38.10 -5.74
CA PHE A 69 16.55 38.59 -4.37
C PHE A 69 17.82 38.03 -3.68
N LYS A 70 18.39 36.91 -4.18
CA LYS A 70 19.59 36.29 -3.60
C LYS A 70 20.90 36.59 -4.32
N CYS A 71 20.85 36.86 -5.62
CA CYS A 71 22.06 36.98 -6.44
C CYS A 71 22.05 38.17 -7.39
N ASP A 72 21.04 39.02 -7.31
CA ASP A 72 20.85 40.26 -8.07
C ASP A 72 20.87 40.09 -9.60
N ARG A 73 20.82 38.85 -10.10
CA ARG A 73 20.73 38.57 -11.53
C ARG A 73 19.37 39.01 -12.06
N SER A 74 19.37 39.72 -13.19
CA SER A 74 18.13 40.07 -13.90
C SER A 74 17.31 38.83 -14.26
N LEU A 75 16.01 38.91 -13.98
CA LEU A 75 15.01 37.87 -14.25
C LEU A 75 14.16 38.19 -15.49
N VAL A 76 14.45 39.31 -16.17
CA VAL A 76 13.72 39.72 -17.37
C VAL A 76 13.84 38.63 -18.44
N ASP A 77 12.69 38.20 -18.97
CA ASP A 77 12.56 37.15 -19.98
C ASP A 77 13.21 35.80 -19.58
N ARG A 78 13.40 35.55 -18.26
CA ARG A 78 13.94 34.31 -17.70
C ARG A 78 12.90 33.64 -16.79
N PRO A 79 12.89 32.29 -16.72
CA PRO A 79 12.06 31.60 -15.73
C PRO A 79 12.51 31.97 -14.31
N PHE A 80 11.53 32.18 -13.44
CA PHE A 80 11.74 32.52 -12.04
C PHE A 80 10.71 31.81 -11.17
N ALA A 81 10.97 31.78 -9.86
CA ALA A 81 10.03 31.31 -8.85
C ALA A 81 9.91 32.38 -7.76
N THR A 82 8.79 32.40 -7.04
CA THR A 82 8.59 33.32 -5.92
C THR A 82 8.52 32.57 -4.60
N LYS A 83 9.24 33.06 -3.59
CA LYS A 83 9.10 32.59 -2.20
C LYS A 83 8.72 33.78 -1.34
N ASP A 84 7.56 33.71 -0.69
CA ASP A 84 7.00 34.80 0.13
C ASP A 84 6.96 36.13 -0.67
N ASP A 85 6.50 36.01 -1.93
CA ASP A 85 6.41 37.06 -2.96
C ASP A 85 7.75 37.69 -3.41
N MET A 86 8.89 37.20 -2.94
CA MET A 86 10.20 37.62 -3.44
C MET A 86 10.60 36.82 -4.68
N PRO A 87 10.96 37.48 -5.80
CA PRO A 87 11.37 36.79 -7.01
C PRO A 87 12.80 36.23 -6.88
N LEU A 88 12.98 34.97 -7.28
CA LEU A 88 14.22 34.22 -7.22
C LEU A 88 14.48 33.54 -8.57
N CYS A 89 15.73 33.51 -9.02
CA CYS A 89 16.09 32.67 -10.16
C CYS A 89 15.92 31.19 -9.78
N ILE A 90 15.69 30.34 -10.80
CA ILE A 90 15.48 28.90 -10.60
C ILE A 90 16.64 28.23 -9.85
N GLU A 91 17.88 28.65 -10.10
CA GLU A 91 19.08 28.14 -9.42
C GLU A 91 19.03 28.45 -7.91
N CYS A 92 18.83 29.72 -7.52
CA CYS A 92 18.77 30.15 -6.13
C CYS A 92 17.56 29.57 -5.38
N TYR A 93 16.42 29.43 -6.07
CA TYR A 93 15.26 28.77 -5.49
C TYR A 93 15.53 27.26 -5.30
N SER A 94 16.04 26.58 -6.33
CA SER A 94 16.33 25.15 -6.30
C SER A 94 17.31 24.79 -5.19
N SER A 95 18.42 25.51 -5.10
CA SER A 95 19.47 25.28 -4.11
C SER A 95 18.98 25.42 -2.67
N ALA A 96 17.96 26.25 -2.42
CA ALA A 96 17.52 26.56 -1.07
C ALA A 96 16.25 25.83 -0.64
N TYR A 97 15.39 25.45 -1.60
CA TYR A 97 14.01 25.03 -1.28
C TYR A 97 13.53 23.79 -2.04
N SER A 98 14.28 23.26 -3.00
CA SER A 98 13.80 22.14 -3.81
C SER A 98 14.36 20.80 -3.34
N SER A 99 13.49 19.79 -3.33
CA SER A 99 13.84 18.41 -3.03
C SER A 99 14.53 17.77 -4.25
N LYS A 100 15.49 16.88 -4.00
CA LYS A 100 16.08 16.03 -5.05
C LYS A 100 15.23 14.79 -5.25
N CYS A 101 15.08 14.38 -6.50
CA CYS A 101 14.42 13.14 -6.84
C CYS A 101 15.27 11.96 -6.35
N HIS A 102 14.67 11.04 -5.61
CA HIS A 102 15.38 9.89 -5.05
C HIS A 102 15.85 8.90 -6.13
N ALA A 103 15.19 8.87 -7.30
CA ALA A 103 15.55 7.96 -8.39
C ALA A 103 16.62 8.51 -9.35
N CYS A 104 16.49 9.76 -9.80
CA CYS A 104 17.43 10.36 -10.76
C CYS A 104 18.41 11.36 -10.14
N LEU A 105 18.26 11.68 -8.85
CA LEU A 105 19.07 12.64 -8.08
C LEU A 105 18.99 14.10 -8.55
N GLU A 106 18.27 14.37 -9.63
CA GLU A 106 18.00 15.71 -10.14
C GLU A 106 16.97 16.46 -9.30
N THR A 107 17.06 17.79 -9.33
CA THR A 107 16.15 18.66 -8.59
C THR A 107 14.73 18.56 -9.13
N ILE A 108 13.75 18.43 -8.24
CA ILE A 108 12.34 18.51 -8.60
C ILE A 108 11.94 19.98 -8.65
N MET A 109 11.54 20.44 -9.83
CA MET A 109 11.26 21.85 -10.08
C MET A 109 10.08 22.37 -9.22
N PRO A 110 10.16 23.60 -8.71
CA PRO A 110 9.08 24.21 -7.94
C PRO A 110 7.78 24.27 -8.73
N GLY A 111 6.64 24.04 -8.08
CA GLY A 111 5.32 24.03 -8.73
C GLY A 111 5.04 22.81 -9.61
N SER A 112 6.03 21.94 -9.84
CA SER A 112 5.83 20.67 -10.52
C SER A 112 5.11 19.68 -9.61
N LYS A 113 4.27 18.83 -10.19
CA LYS A 113 3.73 17.68 -9.44
C LYS A 113 4.87 16.73 -9.07
N LYS A 114 4.81 16.20 -7.85
CA LYS A 114 5.81 15.29 -7.30
C LYS A 114 5.13 14.21 -6.46
N MET A 115 5.81 13.07 -6.36
CA MET A 115 5.41 11.97 -5.49
C MET A 115 6.25 12.03 -4.22
N GLU A 116 5.63 11.84 -3.05
CA GLU A 116 6.33 11.85 -1.75
C GLU A 116 5.93 10.64 -0.92
N ASN A 117 6.93 9.99 -0.32
CA ASN A 117 6.72 8.88 0.62
C ASN A 117 7.93 8.72 1.55
N LYS A 118 7.67 8.61 2.86
CA LYS A 118 8.71 8.37 3.89
C LYS A 118 9.92 9.32 3.79
N GLY A 119 9.70 10.60 3.50
CA GLY A 119 10.75 11.61 3.39
C GLY A 119 11.51 11.63 2.06
N ASN A 120 11.20 10.73 1.13
CA ASN A 120 11.74 10.75 -0.22
C ASN A 120 10.76 11.41 -1.19
N SER A 121 11.30 12.09 -2.20
CA SER A 121 10.53 12.71 -3.28
C SER A 121 10.95 12.15 -4.64
N TRP A 122 10.00 12.04 -5.58
CA TRP A 122 10.27 11.63 -6.97
C TRP A 122 9.54 12.56 -7.94
N HIS A 123 10.12 12.76 -9.13
CA HIS A 123 9.32 13.22 -10.27
C HIS A 123 8.20 12.21 -10.56
N GLU A 124 7.06 12.66 -11.07
CA GLU A 124 5.97 11.75 -11.47
C GLU A 124 6.47 10.63 -12.39
N ASN A 125 7.32 10.97 -13.36
CA ASN A 125 7.89 10.02 -14.33
C ASN A 125 8.98 9.10 -13.74
N CYS A 126 9.54 9.46 -12.59
CA CYS A 126 10.57 8.67 -11.91
C CYS A 126 9.97 7.76 -10.83
N PHE A 127 8.67 7.88 -10.55
CA PHE A 127 7.98 7.04 -9.59
C PHE A 127 7.46 5.75 -10.26
N THR A 128 8.41 4.91 -10.65
CA THR A 128 8.18 3.66 -11.40
C THR A 128 8.44 2.42 -10.54
N CYS A 129 7.88 1.30 -10.96
CA CYS A 129 8.21 0.00 -10.39
C CYS A 129 9.58 -0.47 -10.90
N ASN A 130 10.49 -0.83 -10.00
CA ASN A 130 11.82 -1.33 -10.35
C ASN A 130 11.79 -2.61 -11.22
N CYS A 131 10.74 -3.44 -11.09
CA CYS A 131 10.63 -4.70 -11.83
C CYS A 131 10.06 -4.52 -13.25
N CYS A 132 8.96 -3.78 -13.42
CA CYS A 132 8.28 -3.65 -14.72
C CYS A 132 8.46 -2.28 -15.37
N GLN A 133 9.12 -1.34 -14.70
CA GLN A 133 9.35 0.04 -15.14
C GLN A 133 8.08 0.86 -15.43
N GLN A 134 6.90 0.35 -15.09
CA GLN A 134 5.66 1.10 -15.21
C GLN A 134 5.51 2.13 -14.09
N LEU A 135 4.88 3.26 -14.43
CA LEU A 135 4.52 4.30 -13.46
C LEU A 135 3.55 3.74 -12.42
N ILE A 136 3.88 3.94 -11.15
CA ILE A 136 3.03 3.55 -10.01
C ILE A 136 1.93 4.59 -9.84
N GLY A 137 2.27 5.88 -9.95
CA GLY A 137 1.33 6.99 -9.73
C GLY A 137 0.69 6.89 -8.33
N SER A 138 -0.63 6.96 -8.27
CA SER A 138 -1.42 6.85 -7.03
C SER A 138 -1.71 5.40 -6.58
N ARG A 139 -1.22 4.38 -7.31
CA ARG A 139 -1.47 2.98 -6.98
C ARG A 139 -0.68 2.57 -5.72
N SER A 140 -1.20 1.59 -5.00
CA SER A 140 -0.50 0.98 -3.87
C SER A 140 0.83 0.33 -4.32
N PHE A 141 1.85 0.47 -3.50
CA PHE A 141 3.20 -0.03 -3.77
C PHE A 141 3.90 -0.44 -2.48
N ILE A 142 4.98 -1.19 -2.63
CA ILE A 142 5.83 -1.63 -1.52
C ILE A 142 7.26 -1.17 -1.79
N GLN A 143 7.89 -0.61 -0.76
CA GLN A 143 9.31 -0.26 -0.77
C GLN A 143 10.14 -1.38 -0.15
N LYS A 144 11.15 -1.83 -0.89
CA LYS A 144 12.13 -2.82 -0.43
C LYS A 144 13.51 -2.45 -0.98
N ASP A 145 14.50 -2.38 -0.09
CA ASP A 145 15.90 -2.06 -0.42
C ASP A 145 16.03 -0.78 -1.27
N ALA A 146 15.41 0.32 -0.83
CA ALA A 146 15.30 1.61 -1.53
C ALA A 146 14.58 1.60 -2.89
N ASN A 147 14.07 0.46 -3.35
CA ASN A 147 13.37 0.31 -4.61
C ASN A 147 11.86 0.25 -4.42
N ASN A 148 11.11 0.86 -5.35
CA ASN A 148 9.66 0.84 -5.37
C ASN A 148 9.16 -0.34 -6.22
N TYR A 149 8.23 -1.13 -5.71
CA TYR A 149 7.60 -2.23 -6.44
C TYR A 149 6.07 -2.06 -6.45
N CYS A 150 5.43 -2.25 -7.60
CA CYS A 150 3.98 -2.41 -7.62
C CYS A 150 3.62 -3.73 -6.93
N LEU A 151 2.41 -3.82 -6.37
CA LEU A 151 1.97 -5.01 -5.62
C LEU A 151 2.14 -6.30 -6.44
N ALA A 152 1.71 -6.30 -7.71
CA ALA A 152 1.82 -7.47 -8.58
C ALA A 152 3.26 -7.95 -8.79
N CYS A 153 4.21 -7.04 -9.02
CA CYS A 153 5.62 -7.39 -9.16
C CYS A 153 6.24 -7.80 -7.83
N TYR A 154 5.86 -7.13 -6.73
CA TYR A 154 6.35 -7.48 -5.41
C TYR A 154 5.92 -8.89 -5.03
N GLU A 155 4.63 -9.21 -5.17
CA GLU A 155 4.09 -10.55 -4.92
C GLU A 155 4.75 -11.58 -5.84
N LYS A 156 4.93 -11.29 -7.12
CA LYS A 156 5.57 -12.23 -8.05
C LYS A 156 7.01 -12.57 -7.67
N GLN A 157 7.78 -11.59 -7.20
CA GLN A 157 9.21 -11.74 -6.90
C GLN A 157 9.47 -12.22 -5.46
N PHE A 158 8.62 -11.83 -4.52
CA PHE A 158 8.89 -11.99 -3.08
C PHE A 158 7.82 -12.80 -2.33
N ALA A 159 6.71 -13.20 -2.97
CA ALA A 159 5.76 -14.07 -2.29
C ALA A 159 6.38 -15.44 -1.99
N MET A 160 6.05 -15.96 -0.81
CA MET A 160 6.39 -17.30 -0.40
C MET A 160 5.74 -18.30 -1.37
N GLN A 161 6.49 -19.31 -1.82
CA GLN A 161 5.97 -20.32 -2.74
C GLN A 161 5.38 -21.48 -1.96
N CYS A 162 4.16 -21.90 -2.31
CA CYS A 162 3.56 -23.08 -1.71
C CYS A 162 4.40 -24.32 -2.03
N ILE A 163 4.76 -25.08 -1.00
CA ILE A 163 5.61 -26.27 -1.19
C ILE A 163 4.93 -27.37 -2.03
N HIS A 164 3.60 -27.43 -2.01
CA HIS A 164 2.79 -28.40 -2.78
C HIS A 164 2.69 -28.04 -4.26
N CYS A 165 2.16 -26.86 -4.60
CA CYS A 165 1.87 -26.49 -5.98
C CYS A 165 2.96 -25.63 -6.65
N LYS A 166 3.97 -25.21 -5.89
CA LYS A 166 5.08 -24.32 -6.30
C LYS A 166 4.65 -22.94 -6.79
N LYS A 167 3.38 -22.56 -6.62
CA LYS A 167 2.85 -21.23 -6.98
C LYS A 167 3.01 -20.25 -5.80
N PRO A 168 3.17 -18.94 -6.07
CA PRO A 168 3.23 -17.92 -5.03
C PRO A 168 1.94 -17.87 -4.20
N ILE A 169 2.09 -17.63 -2.89
CA ILE A 169 0.99 -17.41 -1.95
C ILE A 169 0.75 -15.91 -1.85
N THR A 170 -0.20 -15.41 -2.63
CA THR A 170 -0.55 -13.98 -2.72
C THR A 170 -1.60 -13.55 -1.70
N THR A 171 -2.40 -14.48 -1.18
CA THR A 171 -3.49 -14.17 -0.24
C THR A 171 -3.55 -15.22 0.85
N GLY A 172 -3.14 -14.83 2.06
CA GLY A 172 -3.33 -15.58 3.31
C GLY A 172 -3.08 -17.09 3.22
N GLY A 173 -1.85 -17.53 3.48
CA GLY A 173 -1.47 -18.94 3.57
C GLY A 173 -1.60 -19.55 4.96
N VAL A 174 -1.16 -20.80 5.08
CA VAL A 174 -0.86 -21.44 6.37
C VAL A 174 0.59 -21.88 6.39
N ASN A 175 1.20 -21.81 7.57
CA ASN A 175 2.52 -22.39 7.81
C ASN A 175 2.34 -23.70 8.56
N TYR A 176 2.91 -24.77 8.01
CA TYR A 176 2.97 -26.08 8.66
C TYR A 176 4.42 -26.56 8.62
N ARG A 177 4.99 -26.81 9.81
CA ARG A 177 6.42 -27.16 9.98
C ARG A 177 7.36 -26.16 9.28
N ASP A 178 7.11 -24.87 9.50
CA ASP A 178 7.83 -23.74 8.87
C ASP A 178 7.81 -23.72 7.33
N GLN A 179 7.00 -24.58 6.71
CA GLN A 179 6.79 -24.58 5.26
C GLN A 179 5.48 -23.86 4.93
N PRO A 180 5.48 -22.98 3.91
CA PRO A 180 4.30 -22.24 3.51
C PRO A 180 3.42 -23.06 2.55
N TRP A 181 2.10 -23.01 2.78
CA TRP A 181 1.10 -23.68 1.96
C TRP A 181 -0.06 -22.75 1.63
N HIS A 182 -0.66 -22.89 0.45
CA HIS A 182 -2.02 -22.39 0.26
C HIS A 182 -2.97 -23.16 1.18
N LYS A 183 -3.97 -22.47 1.74
CA LYS A 183 -5.03 -23.13 2.53
C LYS A 183 -5.66 -24.29 1.77
N GLU A 184 -5.87 -24.12 0.47
CA GLU A 184 -6.45 -25.12 -0.45
C GLU A 184 -5.50 -26.27 -0.77
N CYS A 185 -4.18 -26.07 -0.66
CA CYS A 185 -3.20 -27.13 -0.86
C CYS A 185 -2.93 -27.92 0.42
N PHE A 186 -3.24 -27.35 1.59
CA PHE A 186 -3.07 -28.01 2.88
C PHE A 186 -4.30 -28.88 3.20
N VAL A 187 -4.33 -30.06 2.60
CA VAL A 187 -5.48 -30.99 2.62
C VAL A 187 -5.13 -32.33 3.26
N CYS A 188 -6.14 -33.03 3.77
CA CYS A 188 -6.00 -34.39 4.24
C CYS A 188 -5.62 -35.33 3.09
N LEU A 189 -4.61 -36.18 3.30
CA LEU A 189 -4.22 -37.15 2.28
C LEU A 189 -5.35 -38.14 1.93
N GLY A 190 -6.13 -38.56 2.94
CA GLY A 190 -7.22 -39.54 2.82
C GLY A 190 -8.47 -39.00 2.11
N CYS A 191 -9.04 -37.90 2.59
CA CYS A 191 -10.31 -37.36 2.05
C CYS A 191 -10.17 -36.09 1.20
N LYS A 192 -8.96 -35.52 1.07
CA LYS A 192 -8.70 -34.25 0.37
C LYS A 192 -9.39 -33.01 0.95
N GLN A 193 -10.02 -33.11 2.12
CA GLN A 193 -10.60 -31.95 2.80
C GLN A 193 -9.52 -31.00 3.30
N GLN A 194 -9.77 -29.69 3.20
CA GLN A 194 -8.92 -28.64 3.75
C GLN A 194 -8.73 -28.78 5.27
N LEU A 195 -7.48 -28.73 5.72
CA LEU A 195 -7.11 -28.84 7.14
C LEU A 195 -6.85 -27.48 7.81
N SER A 196 -6.81 -26.39 7.05
CA SER A 196 -6.67 -25.03 7.59
C SER A 196 -7.79 -24.72 8.58
N GLY A 197 -7.44 -24.36 9.82
CA GLY A 197 -8.40 -24.06 10.88
C GLY A 197 -9.11 -25.28 11.49
N GLN A 198 -8.79 -26.49 11.04
CA GLN A 198 -9.36 -27.74 11.55
C GLN A 198 -8.37 -28.49 12.45
N ARG A 199 -8.88 -29.38 13.30
CA ARG A 199 -8.01 -30.31 14.04
C ARG A 199 -7.53 -31.40 13.10
N PHE A 200 -6.23 -31.65 13.11
CA PHE A 200 -5.60 -32.66 12.27
C PHE A 200 -4.42 -33.30 13.01
N THR A 201 -3.89 -34.38 12.47
CA THR A 201 -2.66 -35.02 12.94
C THR A 201 -1.78 -35.39 11.75
N SER A 202 -0.51 -35.71 11.99
CA SER A 202 0.43 -36.09 10.94
C SER A 202 1.09 -37.42 11.22
N ARG A 203 1.32 -38.21 10.18
CA ARG A 203 2.05 -39.48 10.22
C ARG A 203 2.83 -39.66 8.94
N ASP A 204 4.09 -40.07 9.08
CA ASP A 204 5.02 -40.26 7.95
C ASP A 204 5.06 -39.03 7.03
N ASP A 205 5.11 -37.83 7.64
CA ASP A 205 5.07 -36.51 6.98
C ASP A 205 3.78 -36.14 6.23
N PHE A 206 2.78 -37.02 6.22
CA PHE A 206 1.48 -36.74 5.64
C PHE A 206 0.47 -36.25 6.69
N ALA A 207 -0.30 -35.23 6.33
CA ALA A 207 -1.36 -34.69 7.17
C ALA A 207 -2.70 -35.41 6.94
N TYR A 208 -3.38 -35.76 8.03
CA TYR A 208 -4.67 -36.44 8.03
C TYR A 208 -5.67 -35.68 8.92
N CYS A 209 -6.92 -35.56 8.47
CA CYS A 209 -7.98 -35.19 9.40
C CYS A 209 -8.15 -36.30 10.44
N LEU A 210 -8.73 -35.96 11.60
CA LEU A 210 -8.88 -36.90 12.69
C LEU A 210 -9.68 -38.15 12.30
N ASP A 211 -10.74 -37.98 11.51
CA ASP A 211 -11.59 -39.10 11.07
C ASP A 211 -10.82 -40.07 10.16
N CYS A 212 -10.12 -39.54 9.14
CA CYS A 212 -9.29 -40.36 8.25
C CYS A 212 -8.18 -41.04 9.03
N PHE A 213 -7.54 -40.34 9.96
CA PHE A 213 -6.48 -40.90 10.78
C PHE A 213 -6.98 -42.06 11.64
N CYS A 214 -8.11 -41.88 12.32
CA CYS A 214 -8.72 -42.93 13.14
C CYS A 214 -9.17 -44.11 12.30
N ASN A 215 -9.81 -43.87 11.16
CA ASN A 215 -10.27 -44.94 10.28
C ASN A 215 -9.11 -45.78 9.69
N LEU A 216 -7.98 -45.14 9.36
CA LEU A 216 -6.84 -45.81 8.74
C LEU A 216 -5.89 -46.45 9.75
N PHE A 217 -5.73 -45.85 10.94
CA PHE A 217 -4.62 -46.19 11.84
C PHE A 217 -5.02 -46.53 13.27
N ALA A 218 -6.21 -46.14 13.74
CA ALA A 218 -6.61 -46.47 15.10
C ALA A 218 -7.05 -47.94 15.18
N LYS A 219 -6.76 -48.55 16.34
CA LYS A 219 -7.26 -49.89 16.64
C LYS A 219 -8.78 -49.86 16.70
N LYS A 220 -9.41 -50.92 16.21
CA LYS A 220 -10.88 -51.04 16.15
C LYS A 220 -11.40 -51.79 17.37
N CYS A 221 -12.54 -51.36 17.88
CA CYS A 221 -13.22 -52.08 18.95
C CYS A 221 -13.69 -53.45 18.44
N VAL A 222 -13.43 -54.50 19.20
CA VAL A 222 -13.85 -55.86 18.84
C VAL A 222 -15.37 -56.01 18.79
N SER A 223 -16.10 -55.26 19.62
CA SER A 223 -17.56 -55.38 19.74
C SER A 223 -18.32 -54.59 18.66
N CYS A 224 -17.98 -53.31 18.44
CA CYS A 224 -18.72 -52.46 17.50
C CYS A 224 -17.96 -52.20 16.17
N THR A 225 -16.72 -52.68 16.03
CA THR A 225 -15.84 -52.52 14.86
C THR A 225 -15.43 -51.07 14.52
N THR A 226 -15.92 -50.08 15.27
CA THR A 226 -15.56 -48.67 15.05
C THR A 226 -14.18 -48.36 15.66
N PRO A 227 -13.43 -47.38 15.10
CA PRO A 227 -12.14 -47.00 15.63
C PRO A 227 -12.21 -46.50 17.07
N ILE A 228 -11.23 -46.89 17.88
CA ILE A 228 -11.04 -46.34 19.23
C ILE A 228 -10.21 -45.06 19.10
N SER A 229 -10.90 -43.96 18.82
CA SER A 229 -10.30 -42.64 18.67
C SER A 229 -9.73 -42.15 20.01
N GLY A 230 -8.42 -42.20 20.20
CA GLY A 230 -7.74 -41.70 21.41
C GLY A 230 -7.73 -40.16 21.56
N LEU A 231 -8.50 -39.45 20.74
CA LEU A 231 -8.54 -37.99 20.69
C LEU A 231 -9.48 -37.47 21.78
N GLY A 232 -8.90 -37.16 22.94
CA GLY A 232 -9.62 -36.62 24.10
C GLY A 232 -9.35 -37.33 25.43
N GLY A 233 -8.37 -38.24 25.49
CA GLY A 233 -8.07 -38.99 26.72
C GLY A 233 -9.13 -40.02 27.09
N SER A 234 -9.98 -40.40 26.13
CA SER A 234 -11.00 -41.44 26.30
C SER A 234 -10.32 -42.77 26.65
N LYS A 235 -10.50 -43.20 27.90
CA LYS A 235 -10.00 -44.48 28.41
C LYS A 235 -10.72 -45.61 27.68
N TYR A 236 -9.95 -46.53 27.12
CA TYR A 236 -10.46 -47.76 26.49
C TYR A 236 -10.03 -48.97 27.32
N ILE A 237 -10.75 -50.08 27.15
CA ILE A 237 -10.42 -51.34 27.82
C ILE A 237 -9.54 -52.16 26.88
N SER A 238 -8.40 -52.62 27.38
CA SER A 238 -7.48 -53.50 26.65
C SER A 238 -7.29 -54.77 27.47
N PHE A 239 -7.52 -55.92 26.84
CA PHE A 239 -7.25 -57.22 27.42
C PHE A 239 -6.68 -58.13 26.33
N GLU A 240 -5.54 -58.76 26.61
CA GLU A 240 -4.73 -59.46 25.60
C GLU A 240 -4.44 -58.57 24.37
N GLN A 241 -4.76 -59.04 23.16
CA GLN A 241 -4.64 -58.28 21.91
C GLN A 241 -5.95 -57.59 21.49
N ARG A 242 -7.01 -57.70 22.31
CA ARG A 242 -8.34 -57.18 22.03
C ARG A 242 -8.59 -55.87 22.75
N GLN A 243 -9.41 -55.02 22.13
CA GLN A 243 -9.69 -53.69 22.64
C GLN A 243 -11.17 -53.34 22.48
N TRP A 244 -11.69 -52.59 23.44
CA TRP A 244 -13.08 -52.14 23.46
C TRP A 244 -13.18 -50.69 23.89
N HIS A 245 -14.16 -49.96 23.34
CA HIS A 245 -14.66 -48.77 24.03
C HIS A 245 -15.19 -49.18 25.40
N LYS A 246 -15.12 -48.27 26.37
CA LYS A 246 -15.64 -48.50 27.72
C LYS A 246 -17.09 -49.01 27.70
N ASP A 247 -17.92 -48.42 26.85
CA ASP A 247 -19.35 -48.75 26.73
C ASP A 247 -19.61 -50.02 25.92
N CYS A 248 -18.60 -50.54 25.23
CA CYS A 248 -18.68 -51.77 24.43
C CYS A 248 -18.12 -52.99 25.16
N PHE A 249 -17.58 -52.83 26.38
CA PHE A 249 -17.02 -53.91 27.19
C PHE A 249 -18.11 -54.54 28.08
N ASN A 250 -18.98 -55.32 27.43
CA ASN A 250 -20.18 -55.91 28.06
C ASN A 250 -20.21 -57.42 27.90
N CYS A 251 -20.85 -58.12 28.85
CA CYS A 251 -21.08 -59.56 28.79
C CYS A 251 -21.88 -59.91 27.52
N LYS A 252 -21.41 -60.89 26.75
CA LYS A 252 -22.08 -61.34 25.51
C LYS A 252 -23.52 -61.81 25.73
N LYS A 253 -23.80 -62.45 26.87
CA LYS A 253 -25.10 -63.08 27.16
C LYS A 253 -26.13 -62.11 27.74
N CYS A 254 -25.73 -61.29 28.71
CA CYS A 254 -26.65 -60.40 29.44
C CYS A 254 -26.42 -58.90 29.21
N CYS A 255 -25.46 -58.52 28.37
CA CYS A 255 -25.12 -57.13 28.02
C CYS A 255 -24.71 -56.23 29.20
N VAL A 256 -24.49 -56.78 30.41
CA VAL A 256 -24.02 -56.00 31.56
C VAL A 256 -22.59 -55.52 31.35
N SER A 257 -22.30 -54.27 31.76
CA SER A 257 -20.95 -53.73 31.71
C SER A 257 -20.00 -54.51 32.61
N LEU A 258 -18.88 -54.94 32.04
CA LEU A 258 -17.81 -55.69 32.71
C LEU A 258 -16.69 -54.77 33.23
N VAL A 259 -16.81 -53.44 33.03
CA VAL A 259 -15.81 -52.48 33.48
C VAL A 259 -15.70 -52.51 35.01
N GLY A 260 -14.50 -52.78 35.52
CA GLY A 260 -14.24 -52.89 36.96
C GLY A 260 -14.82 -54.15 37.62
N ARG A 261 -15.31 -55.12 36.83
CA ARG A 261 -15.82 -56.40 37.32
C ARG A 261 -14.89 -57.53 36.86
N GLY A 262 -14.91 -58.65 37.59
CA GLY A 262 -14.32 -59.89 37.08
C GLY A 262 -15.07 -60.36 35.84
N PHE A 263 -14.35 -60.91 34.86
CA PHE A 263 -14.91 -61.51 33.65
C PHE A 263 -14.10 -62.74 33.26
N LEU A 264 -14.71 -63.62 32.46
CA LEU A 264 -14.02 -64.77 31.86
C LEU A 264 -14.08 -64.67 30.34
N THR A 265 -13.02 -65.16 29.69
CA THR A 265 -12.94 -65.27 28.23
C THR A 265 -13.33 -66.68 27.79
N CYS A 266 -14.30 -66.78 26.89
CA CYS A 266 -14.71 -68.04 26.27
C CYS A 266 -14.62 -67.87 24.74
N LYS A 267 -13.56 -68.41 24.13
CA LYS A 267 -13.24 -68.22 22.71
C LYS A 267 -13.12 -66.72 22.34
N GLU A 268 -14.06 -66.21 21.53
CA GLU A 268 -14.11 -64.82 21.09
C GLU A 268 -14.95 -63.92 22.01
N ASP A 269 -15.74 -64.52 22.90
CA ASP A 269 -16.67 -63.81 23.76
C ASP A 269 -16.13 -63.55 25.16
N ILE A 270 -16.64 -62.49 25.78
CA ILE A 270 -16.40 -62.11 27.17
C ILE A 270 -17.71 -62.26 27.96
N LEU A 271 -17.64 -62.92 29.11
CA LEU A 271 -18.82 -63.23 29.94
C LEU A 271 -18.62 -62.77 31.38
N CYS A 272 -19.71 -62.36 32.03
CA CYS A 272 -19.70 -62.13 33.47
C CYS A 272 -19.68 -63.47 34.23
N PRO A 273 -19.20 -63.49 35.49
CA PRO A 273 -19.11 -64.72 36.29
C PRO A 273 -20.46 -65.43 36.48
N ASP A 274 -21.56 -64.68 36.49
CA ASP A 274 -22.91 -65.26 36.65
C ASP A 274 -23.34 -66.01 35.38
N CYS A 275 -23.11 -65.42 34.20
CA CYS A 275 -23.48 -66.04 32.93
C CYS A 275 -22.61 -67.25 32.56
N VAL A 276 -21.44 -67.40 33.18
CA VAL A 276 -20.54 -68.55 32.99
C VAL A 276 -21.02 -69.76 33.79
N LYS A 277 -21.71 -69.57 34.91
CA LYS A 277 -22.30 -70.66 35.71
C LYS A 277 -23.49 -71.32 35.01
N ASP A 278 -24.04 -70.67 33.99
CA ASP A 278 -25.14 -71.14 33.14
C ASP A 278 -24.64 -71.76 31.81
N VAL A 279 -23.39 -72.23 31.76
CA VAL A 279 -22.76 -72.89 30.59
C VAL A 279 -22.27 -74.28 30.96
#